data_AF-A0A917WBH2-F1
#
_entry.id   AF-A0A917WBH2-F1
#
_cell.length_a   1.000
_cell.length_b   1.000
_cell.length_c   1.000
_cell.angle_alpha   90.00
_cell.angle_beta   90.00
_cell.angle_gamma   90.00
#
_symmetry.space_group_name_H-M   'P 1'
#
loop_
_entity.id
_entity.type
_entity.pdbx_description
1 polymer ?
#
loop_
_entity_poly.entity_id
_entity_poly.type
_entity_poly.pdbx_seq_one_letter_code
_entity_poly.pdbx_strand_id
1 'polypeptide(L)'
;MRHNHPHHPRSFGPGLPAFGPGQDDDERGSGGGPRRGPGGPGWPFGPGGPGGPGGHGGPGGRGGRGFGPRGRGRGGAPDAPDASGASGAAGWFAGRLSDQWFTGTPSVTVDRDEILVVGQLPPLEGQDGADAATLAAAEAGRIARFREETREQRIEIARQAEHQYGRQVSWGATVGGTTELFTTASVPVMTRLRQPERQILDTLVDSGVARSRSDALVWAIRLVGDHAQEWLGQLREAMSEVNRLRDQGPDLG
;
A
#
# COMPACT_ATOMS: atom_id res chain seq x y z
N MET A 1 37.06 16.67 44.56
CA MET A 1 35.98 17.67 44.78
C MET A 1 34.87 17.42 43.75
N ARG A 2 33.67 17.99 43.94
CA ARG A 2 32.55 17.95 42.98
C ARG A 2 32.57 19.21 42.08
N HIS A 3 31.53 19.34 41.24
CA HIS A 3 31.19 20.44 40.31
C HIS A 3 31.87 20.38 38.93
N ASN A 4 31.23 20.80 37.84
CA ASN A 4 29.79 20.73 37.50
C ASN A 4 29.63 20.79 35.96
N HIS A 5 28.56 20.25 35.39
CA HIS A 5 28.19 20.46 33.98
C HIS A 5 27.13 21.58 33.88
N PRO A 6 27.36 22.64 33.09
CA PRO A 6 26.29 23.54 32.64
C PRO A 6 25.69 23.04 31.32
N HIS A 7 24.45 22.55 31.35
CA HIS A 7 23.67 22.33 30.13
C HIS A 7 23.27 23.67 29.52
N HIS A 8 23.53 23.87 28.23
CA HIS A 8 22.92 24.96 27.46
C HIS A 8 21.57 24.50 26.87
N PRO A 9 20.44 25.12 27.23
CA PRO A 9 19.19 24.94 26.49
C PRO A 9 19.27 25.67 25.14
N ARG A 10 18.82 25.02 24.06
CA ARG A 10 18.55 25.71 22.79
C ARG A 10 17.10 26.19 22.79
N SER A 11 16.91 27.50 22.83
CA SER A 11 15.59 28.14 22.74
C SER A 11 15.00 27.96 21.35
N PHE A 12 13.75 27.48 21.27
CA PHE A 12 12.95 27.59 20.05
C PHE A 12 12.31 28.97 19.97
N GLY A 13 12.48 29.65 18.84
CA GLY A 13 11.77 30.89 18.49
C GLY A 13 10.45 30.60 17.74
N PRO A 14 9.46 31.51 17.78
CA PRO A 14 8.11 31.25 17.26
C PRO A 14 7.93 31.63 15.79
N GLY A 15 6.92 31.06 15.12
CA GLY A 15 6.58 31.46 13.74
C GLY A 15 5.60 30.58 12.96
N LEU A 16 4.49 30.13 13.56
CA LEU A 16 3.36 29.59 12.78
C LEU A 16 2.35 30.71 12.48
N PRO A 17 1.91 30.91 11.22
CA PRO A 17 0.88 31.89 10.91
C PRO A 17 -0.50 31.38 11.38
N ALA A 18 -1.17 32.16 12.23
CA ALA A 18 -2.54 31.86 12.66
C ALA A 18 -3.55 32.39 11.64
N PHE A 19 -4.30 31.48 11.01
CA PHE A 19 -5.53 31.84 10.29
C PHE A 19 -6.69 31.91 11.29
N GLY A 20 -7.21 33.12 11.51
CA GLY A 20 -8.45 33.33 12.25
C GLY A 20 -9.68 33.11 11.37
N PRO A 21 -10.83 32.70 11.94
CA PRO A 21 -12.07 32.53 11.18
C PRO A 21 -12.68 33.89 10.82
N GLY A 22 -13.19 34.01 9.59
CA GLY A 22 -14.01 35.14 9.15
C GLY A 22 -15.50 34.86 9.35
N GLN A 23 -16.13 35.69 10.19
CA GLN A 23 -17.58 35.90 10.29
C GLN A 23 -17.93 37.22 9.55
N ASP A 24 -19.13 37.48 9.04
CA ASP A 24 -20.36 36.69 8.81
C ASP A 24 -21.20 37.43 7.72
N ASP A 25 -22.49 37.08 7.56
CA ASP A 25 -23.55 37.78 6.79
C ASP A 25 -23.51 37.69 5.23
N ASP A 26 -24.57 37.37 4.47
CA ASP A 26 -25.71 36.42 4.61
C ASP A 26 -26.06 35.92 3.15
N GLU A 27 -27.21 35.96 2.46
CA GLU A 27 -28.63 36.29 2.75
C GLU A 27 -29.59 35.42 1.89
N ARG A 28 -30.57 34.77 2.56
CA ARG A 28 -31.85 34.18 2.03
C ARG A 28 -31.81 33.17 0.85
N GLY A 29 -32.32 31.94 1.08
CA GLY A 29 -32.33 30.88 0.04
C GLY A 29 -33.41 29.77 0.05
N SER A 30 -34.51 29.89 0.80
CA SER A 30 -35.77 29.10 0.64
C SER A 30 -35.76 27.55 0.54
N GLY A 31 -36.04 26.88 1.67
CA GLY A 31 -37.12 25.86 1.76
C GLY A 31 -36.87 24.41 1.33
N GLY A 32 -37.16 23.44 2.21
CA GLY A 32 -37.12 22.01 1.85
C GLY A 32 -37.23 20.98 3.00
N GLY A 33 -38.22 21.09 3.90
CA GLY A 33 -38.39 20.11 4.98
C GLY A 33 -38.82 18.71 4.49
N PRO A 34 -38.28 17.60 5.06
CA PRO A 34 -38.57 16.25 4.59
C PRO A 34 -40.02 15.83 4.91
N ARG A 35 -40.77 15.41 3.89
CA ARG A 35 -42.17 14.96 4.03
C ARG A 35 -42.23 13.55 4.63
N ARG A 36 -42.87 13.39 5.79
CA ARG A 36 -43.33 12.08 6.27
C ARG A 36 -44.51 11.57 5.42
N GLY A 37 -44.40 10.35 4.90
CA GLY A 37 -45.52 9.57 4.35
C GLY A 37 -46.09 8.57 5.38
N PRO A 38 -47.36 8.12 5.25
CA PRO A 38 -48.03 7.31 6.28
C PRO A 38 -48.23 5.83 5.92
N GLY A 39 -48.43 5.00 6.96
CA GLY A 39 -49.37 3.87 6.94
C GLY A 39 -48.91 2.52 6.35
N GLY A 40 -48.71 1.53 7.23
CA GLY A 40 -48.58 0.10 6.91
C GLY A 40 -48.77 -0.73 8.19
N PRO A 41 -49.49 -1.87 8.17
CA PRO A 41 -50.18 -2.36 9.38
C PRO A 41 -49.30 -3.17 10.34
N GLY A 42 -49.62 -3.07 11.63
CA GLY A 42 -49.05 -3.92 12.69
C GLY A 42 -49.80 -5.23 12.88
N TRP A 43 -49.15 -6.20 13.53
CA TRP A 43 -49.71 -7.50 13.89
C TRP A 43 -50.08 -7.54 15.40
N PRO A 44 -51.16 -8.24 15.80
CA PRO A 44 -51.72 -8.16 17.15
C PRO A 44 -51.05 -9.09 18.19
N PHE A 45 -51.51 -8.93 19.43
CA PHE A 45 -51.10 -9.61 20.66
C PHE A 45 -51.16 -11.16 20.63
N GLY A 46 -50.35 -11.81 21.49
CA GLY A 46 -50.48 -13.23 21.86
C GLY A 46 -51.64 -13.51 22.83
N PRO A 47 -51.73 -14.72 23.43
CA PRO A 47 -51.18 -14.88 24.79
C PRO A 47 -50.76 -16.32 25.22
N GLY A 48 -50.20 -16.46 26.44
CA GLY A 48 -50.37 -17.67 27.28
C GLY A 48 -49.13 -18.55 27.59
N GLY A 49 -48.94 -18.89 28.88
CA GLY A 49 -48.09 -20.01 29.37
C GLY A 49 -48.96 -21.18 29.89
N PRO A 50 -48.53 -22.06 30.85
CA PRO A 50 -47.29 -22.14 31.66
C PRO A 50 -46.46 -23.43 31.39
N GLY A 51 -45.39 -23.81 32.12
CA GLY A 51 -44.57 -23.10 33.10
C GLY A 51 -44.14 -23.90 34.35
N GLY A 52 -42.98 -24.59 34.32
CA GLY A 52 -42.31 -25.27 35.47
C GLY A 52 -42.66 -26.76 35.67
N PRO A 53 -42.06 -27.49 36.64
CA PRO A 53 -40.89 -27.21 37.50
C PRO A 53 -39.60 -27.84 36.89
N GLY A 54 -38.38 -27.86 37.47
CA GLY A 54 -37.82 -27.46 38.78
C GLY A 54 -36.89 -28.57 39.31
N GLY A 55 -35.67 -28.25 39.76
CA GLY A 55 -34.67 -29.24 40.20
C GLY A 55 -33.38 -28.59 40.73
N HIS A 56 -32.79 -29.14 41.80
CA HIS A 56 -31.75 -28.49 42.61
C HIS A 56 -30.63 -29.45 43.05
N GLY A 57 -29.40 -28.93 43.20
CA GLY A 57 -28.23 -29.65 43.75
C GLY A 57 -27.43 -30.44 42.70
N GLY A 58 -26.13 -30.70 42.86
CA GLY A 58 -25.22 -30.35 43.97
C GLY A 58 -23.74 -30.35 43.52
N PRO A 59 -22.78 -29.96 44.38
CA PRO A 59 -21.42 -29.58 43.95
C PRO A 59 -20.37 -30.69 44.00
N GLY A 60 -19.38 -30.62 43.09
CA GLY A 60 -18.15 -31.41 43.15
C GLY A 60 -17.06 -30.85 42.23
N GLY A 61 -15.79 -30.88 42.66
CA GLY A 61 -14.64 -30.46 41.83
C GLY A 61 -13.67 -29.44 42.45
N ARG A 62 -12.97 -29.81 43.53
CA ARG A 62 -11.77 -29.06 43.96
C ARG A 62 -10.52 -29.62 43.28
N GLY A 63 -9.90 -28.83 42.42
CA GLY A 63 -8.56 -29.05 41.86
C GLY A 63 -8.21 -27.93 40.88
N GLY A 64 -6.97 -27.47 40.73
CA GLY A 64 -5.74 -27.77 41.49
C GLY A 64 -4.65 -26.81 40.97
N ARG A 65 -3.80 -26.25 41.83
CA ARG A 65 -2.89 -25.16 41.43
C ARG A 65 -1.66 -25.68 40.66
N GLY A 66 -1.82 -25.93 39.36
CA GLY A 66 -0.73 -26.30 38.45
C GLY A 66 0.11 -25.09 38.02
N PHE A 67 1.01 -24.61 38.89
CA PHE A 67 1.94 -23.52 38.55
C PHE A 67 3.17 -24.04 37.78
N GLY A 68 2.93 -24.59 36.58
CA GLY A 68 4.01 -25.02 35.69
C GLY A 68 4.73 -23.81 35.07
N PRO A 69 6.06 -23.82 34.95
CA PRO A 69 6.79 -22.75 34.29
C PRO A 69 6.44 -22.75 32.79
N ARG A 70 5.62 -21.79 32.35
CA ARG A 70 5.38 -21.58 30.92
C ARG A 70 6.71 -21.22 30.27
N GLY A 71 7.25 -22.17 29.50
CA GLY A 71 8.47 -22.00 28.73
C GLY A 71 8.37 -20.70 27.93
N ARG A 72 9.43 -19.88 28.01
CA ARG A 72 9.50 -18.57 27.36
C ARG A 72 9.52 -18.80 25.85
N GLY A 73 8.33 -18.86 25.24
CA GLY A 73 8.14 -19.04 23.82
C GLY A 73 8.96 -17.99 23.08
N ARG A 74 10.09 -18.41 22.52
CA ARG A 74 10.90 -17.60 21.62
C ARG A 74 10.08 -17.48 20.35
N GLY A 75 9.19 -16.49 20.32
CA GLY A 75 8.51 -16.10 19.09
C GLY A 75 9.59 -15.92 18.05
N GLY A 76 9.51 -16.69 16.96
CA GLY A 76 10.36 -16.46 15.80
C GLY A 76 10.21 -15.00 15.39
N ALA A 77 11.29 -14.42 14.85
CA ALA A 77 11.07 -13.24 14.02
C ALA A 77 10.04 -13.65 12.96
N PRO A 78 8.96 -12.88 12.74
CA PRO A 78 8.00 -13.21 11.69
C PRO A 78 8.77 -13.34 10.40
N ASP A 79 8.53 -14.42 9.65
CA ASP A 79 9.38 -14.83 8.53
C ASP A 79 9.65 -13.64 7.61
N ALA A 80 10.93 -13.27 7.51
CA ALA A 80 11.35 -12.10 6.75
C ALA A 80 10.81 -12.25 5.32
N PRO A 81 10.07 -11.26 4.80
CA PRO A 81 9.20 -11.45 3.65
C PRO A 81 9.99 -12.01 2.48
N ASP A 82 9.55 -13.16 1.99
CA ASP A 82 10.29 -13.96 1.03
C ASP A 82 10.33 -13.29 -0.35
N ALA A 83 11.42 -12.55 -0.58
CA ALA A 83 11.79 -12.01 -1.90
C ALA A 83 12.36 -13.12 -2.81
N SER A 84 12.98 -14.16 -2.22
CA SER A 84 13.51 -15.33 -2.92
C SER A 84 12.42 -16.21 -3.56
N GLY A 85 11.19 -16.18 -3.05
CA GLY A 85 10.02 -16.83 -3.66
C GLY A 85 9.55 -16.25 -5.01
N ALA A 86 10.28 -15.26 -5.55
CA ALA A 86 10.18 -14.82 -6.94
C ALA A 86 11.56 -14.72 -7.62
N SER A 87 12.57 -15.41 -7.07
CA SER A 87 13.87 -15.57 -7.72
C SER A 87 13.72 -16.20 -9.10
N GLY A 88 14.49 -15.71 -10.07
CA GLY A 88 14.35 -16.09 -11.48
C GLY A 88 13.23 -15.39 -12.26
N ALA A 89 12.32 -14.64 -11.63
CA ALA A 89 11.21 -13.97 -12.34
C ALA A 89 11.69 -13.08 -13.50
N ALA A 90 12.76 -12.31 -13.30
CA ALA A 90 13.35 -11.47 -14.36
C ALA A 90 13.82 -12.30 -15.58
N GLY A 91 14.45 -13.46 -15.35
CA GLY A 91 14.88 -14.37 -16.42
C GLY A 91 13.70 -15.06 -17.11
N TRP A 92 12.64 -15.40 -16.36
CA TRP A 92 11.40 -15.94 -16.91
C TRP A 92 10.70 -14.95 -17.84
N PHE A 93 10.54 -13.68 -17.43
CA PHE A 93 9.97 -12.66 -18.30
C PHE A 93 10.84 -12.41 -19.53
N ALA A 94 12.17 -12.33 -19.36
CA ALA A 94 13.11 -12.18 -20.48
C ALA A 94 13.02 -13.32 -21.52
N GLY A 95 12.71 -14.55 -21.10
CA GLY A 95 12.50 -15.70 -22.00
C GLY A 95 11.06 -15.92 -22.48
N ARG A 96 10.07 -15.20 -21.94
CA ARG A 96 8.63 -15.43 -22.20
C ARG A 96 7.97 -14.34 -23.03
N LEU A 97 8.54 -13.13 -23.03
CA LEU A 97 8.09 -11.96 -23.78
C LEU A 97 8.54 -12.03 -25.25
N SER A 98 7.92 -11.24 -26.11
CA SER A 98 8.32 -11.15 -27.52
C SER A 98 9.42 -10.11 -27.71
N ASP A 99 10.47 -10.48 -28.45
CA ASP A 99 11.57 -9.60 -28.89
C ASP A 99 11.08 -8.34 -29.65
N GLN A 100 9.85 -8.36 -30.15
CA GLN A 100 9.23 -7.25 -30.90
C GLN A 100 8.55 -6.20 -30.00
N TRP A 101 8.41 -6.45 -28.70
CA TRP A 101 7.76 -5.50 -27.78
C TRP A 101 8.71 -4.38 -27.33
N PHE A 102 9.97 -4.73 -27.06
CA PHE A 102 10.93 -3.85 -26.38
C PHE A 102 12.30 -3.89 -27.08
N THR A 103 13.02 -2.76 -27.00
CA THR A 103 14.37 -2.57 -27.57
C THR A 103 15.49 -3.24 -26.77
N GLY A 104 15.15 -3.92 -25.68
CA GLY A 104 16.08 -4.64 -24.80
C GLY A 104 15.33 -5.33 -23.67
N THR A 105 16.06 -6.00 -22.77
CA THR A 105 15.50 -6.70 -21.61
C THR A 105 14.69 -5.73 -20.72
N PRO A 106 13.43 -6.02 -20.38
CA PRO A 106 12.64 -5.16 -19.51
C PRO A 106 13.16 -5.18 -18.07
N SER A 107 12.96 -4.07 -17.37
CA SER A 107 13.11 -4.02 -15.92
C SER A 107 11.99 -4.82 -15.26
N VAL A 108 12.35 -5.67 -14.29
CA VAL A 108 11.41 -6.50 -13.53
C VAL A 108 11.67 -6.25 -12.05
N THR A 109 10.82 -5.45 -11.42
CA THR A 109 10.82 -5.18 -9.98
C THR A 109 9.86 -6.15 -9.31
N VAL A 110 10.21 -6.68 -8.14
CA VAL A 110 9.32 -7.54 -7.34
C VAL A 110 9.28 -7.05 -5.91
N ASP A 111 8.07 -6.92 -5.37
CA ASP A 111 7.85 -6.71 -3.94
C ASP A 111 7.09 -7.90 -3.30
N ARG A 112 6.47 -7.68 -2.14
CA ARG A 112 5.71 -8.74 -1.44
C ARG A 112 4.50 -9.23 -2.24
N ASP A 113 3.81 -8.33 -2.94
CA ASP A 113 2.44 -8.52 -3.43
C ASP A 113 2.35 -8.30 -4.97
N GLU A 114 3.29 -7.56 -5.57
CA GLU A 114 3.36 -7.21 -7.00
C GLU A 114 4.69 -7.63 -7.67
N ILE A 115 4.60 -8.02 -8.95
CA ILE A 115 5.71 -8.04 -9.92
C ILE A 115 5.42 -6.95 -10.96
N LEU A 116 6.29 -5.96 -11.08
CA LEU A 116 6.16 -4.85 -12.02
C LEU A 116 7.17 -5.00 -13.17
N VAL A 117 6.66 -5.16 -14.39
CA VAL A 117 7.45 -5.33 -15.62
C VAL A 117 7.37 -4.06 -16.48
N VAL A 118 8.50 -3.39 -16.70
CA VAL A 118 8.58 -2.16 -17.51
C VAL A 118 9.63 -2.31 -18.61
N GLY A 119 9.23 -2.15 -19.86
CA GLY A 119 10.13 -2.27 -21.02
C GLY A 119 10.22 -0.99 -21.86
N GLN A 120 11.37 -0.81 -22.52
CA GLN A 120 11.65 0.33 -23.40
C GLN A 120 11.13 0.07 -24.81
N LEU A 121 10.11 0.82 -25.25
CA LEU A 121 9.58 0.74 -26.61
C LEU A 121 10.58 1.32 -27.63
N PRO A 122 10.46 0.96 -28.92
CA PRO A 122 11.14 1.67 -30.00
C PRO A 122 10.86 3.19 -29.96
N PRO A 123 11.88 4.03 -30.18
CA PRO A 123 11.74 5.50 -30.14
C PRO A 123 10.79 6.03 -31.21
N LEU A 124 10.35 7.27 -31.05
CA LEU A 124 9.54 7.96 -32.04
C LEU A 124 10.41 8.47 -33.19
N GLU A 125 10.05 8.13 -34.42
CA GLU A 125 10.67 8.66 -35.62
C GLU A 125 10.07 10.04 -35.99
N GLY A 126 10.87 10.89 -36.64
CA GLY A 126 10.41 12.15 -37.26
C GLY A 126 9.90 13.22 -36.30
N GLN A 127 10.38 13.25 -35.06
CA GLN A 127 10.01 14.28 -34.05
C GLN A 127 11.01 15.44 -33.97
N ASP A 128 11.92 15.57 -34.95
CA ASP A 128 12.99 16.56 -34.95
C ASP A 128 12.45 18.00 -34.94
N GLY A 129 12.77 18.75 -33.88
CA GLY A 129 12.31 20.13 -33.68
C GLY A 129 10.91 20.28 -33.07
N ALA A 130 10.25 19.19 -32.66
CA ALA A 130 9.03 19.25 -31.85
C ALA A 130 9.32 19.84 -30.45
N ASP A 131 8.34 20.53 -29.85
CA ASP A 131 8.47 21.00 -28.47
C ASP A 131 8.24 19.88 -27.44
N ALA A 132 8.66 20.12 -26.19
CA ALA A 132 8.61 19.13 -25.12
C ALA A 132 7.17 18.66 -24.78
N ALA A 133 6.15 19.49 -25.01
CA ALA A 133 4.75 19.12 -24.77
C ALA A 133 4.22 18.21 -25.88
N THR A 134 4.57 18.50 -27.13
CA THR A 134 4.26 17.70 -28.32
C THR A 134 4.95 16.34 -28.25
N LEU A 135 6.22 16.31 -27.85
CA LEU A 135 6.98 15.09 -27.59
C LEU A 135 6.31 14.22 -26.53
N ALA A 136 6.06 14.75 -25.32
CA ALA A 136 5.43 13.99 -24.25
C ALA A 136 4.03 13.44 -24.63
N ALA A 137 3.24 14.22 -25.39
CA ALA A 137 1.94 13.77 -25.89
C ALA A 137 2.06 12.64 -26.93
N ALA A 138 3.07 12.68 -27.80
CA ALA A 138 3.35 11.62 -28.77
C ALA A 138 3.90 10.35 -28.09
N GLU A 139 4.74 10.51 -27.07
CA GLU A 139 5.28 9.41 -26.24
C GLU A 139 4.14 8.69 -25.49
N ALA A 140 3.29 9.43 -24.78
CA ALA A 140 2.09 8.91 -24.13
C ALA A 140 1.15 8.21 -25.12
N GLY A 141 0.89 8.82 -26.29
CA GLY A 141 0.08 8.21 -27.36
C GLY A 141 0.68 6.90 -27.89
N ARG A 142 2.01 6.79 -27.98
CA ARG A 142 2.72 5.58 -28.40
C ARG A 142 2.63 4.47 -27.35
N ILE A 143 2.71 4.82 -26.07
CA ILE A 143 2.54 3.89 -24.95
C ILE A 143 1.08 3.41 -24.84
N ALA A 144 0.12 4.32 -24.91
CA ALA A 144 -1.32 4.00 -24.91
C ALA A 144 -1.71 3.06 -26.07
N ARG A 145 -1.11 3.25 -27.26
CA ARG A 145 -1.31 2.32 -28.39
C ARG A 145 -0.75 0.93 -28.09
N PHE A 146 0.51 0.83 -27.64
CA PHE A 146 1.13 -0.44 -27.24
C PHE A 146 0.35 -1.17 -26.14
N ARG A 147 -0.18 -0.40 -25.17
CA ARG A 147 -0.99 -0.89 -24.05
C ARG A 147 -2.22 -1.66 -24.52
N GLU A 148 -2.95 -1.19 -25.52
CA GLU A 148 -4.11 -1.92 -26.03
C GLU A 148 -3.71 -2.96 -27.11
N GLU A 149 -2.73 -2.68 -27.98
CA GLU A 149 -2.20 -3.61 -28.99
C GLU A 149 -1.75 -4.96 -28.39
N THR A 150 -1.02 -4.95 -27.26
CA THR A 150 -0.47 -6.17 -26.63
C THR A 150 -1.29 -6.68 -25.43
N ARG A 151 -2.50 -6.14 -25.22
CA ARG A 151 -3.33 -6.36 -24.02
C ARG A 151 -3.58 -7.83 -23.68
N GLU A 152 -4.14 -8.60 -24.62
CA GLU A 152 -4.51 -10.00 -24.35
C GLU A 152 -3.28 -10.88 -24.09
N GLN A 153 -2.18 -10.66 -24.82
CA GLN A 153 -0.91 -11.37 -24.61
C GLN A 153 -0.30 -11.05 -23.23
N ARG A 154 -0.36 -9.79 -22.78
CA ARG A 154 0.04 -9.42 -21.41
C ARG A 154 -0.86 -10.07 -20.35
N ILE A 155 -2.16 -10.21 -20.58
CA ILE A 155 -3.08 -10.90 -19.65
C ILE A 155 -2.77 -12.40 -19.57
N GLU A 156 -2.43 -13.05 -20.71
CA GLU A 156 -2.04 -14.46 -20.74
C GLU A 156 -0.73 -14.71 -19.98
N ILE A 157 0.30 -13.90 -20.23
CA ILE A 157 1.60 -13.99 -19.57
C ILE A 157 1.49 -13.64 -18.08
N ALA A 158 0.70 -12.61 -17.73
CA ALA A 158 0.41 -12.25 -16.34
C ALA A 158 -0.17 -13.43 -15.56
N ARG A 159 -1.23 -14.08 -16.07
CA ARG A 159 -1.85 -15.24 -15.40
C ARG A 159 -0.88 -16.41 -15.19
N GLN A 160 0.06 -16.64 -16.11
CA GLN A 160 1.08 -17.68 -15.98
C GLN A 160 2.09 -17.36 -14.88
N ALA A 161 2.59 -16.12 -14.83
CA ALA A 161 3.47 -15.66 -13.76
C ALA A 161 2.77 -15.52 -12.40
N GLU A 162 1.50 -15.08 -12.36
CA GLU A 162 0.67 -15.02 -11.15
C GLU A 162 0.48 -16.41 -10.53
N HIS A 163 0.23 -17.42 -11.36
CA HIS A 163 0.13 -18.81 -10.91
C HIS A 163 1.47 -19.37 -10.42
N GLN A 164 2.59 -18.99 -11.06
CA GLN A 164 3.92 -19.49 -10.73
C GLN A 164 4.56 -18.82 -9.50
N TYR A 165 4.36 -17.51 -9.32
CA TYR A 165 5.05 -16.69 -8.30
C TYR A 165 4.14 -16.14 -7.18
N GLY A 166 2.81 -16.34 -7.28
CA GLY A 166 1.84 -15.97 -6.25
C GLY A 166 1.64 -14.46 -6.03
N ARG A 167 2.09 -13.62 -6.97
CA ARG A 167 2.07 -12.15 -6.91
C ARG A 167 1.37 -11.58 -8.14
N GLN A 168 0.65 -10.47 -7.99
CA GLN A 168 -0.03 -9.82 -9.12
C GLN A 168 0.97 -9.27 -10.13
N VAL A 169 0.70 -9.42 -11.42
CA VAL A 169 1.62 -8.97 -12.48
C VAL A 169 1.12 -7.69 -13.12
N SER A 170 1.88 -6.63 -12.91
CA SER A 170 1.60 -5.29 -13.40
C SER A 170 2.65 -4.85 -14.42
N TRP A 171 2.24 -3.94 -15.29
CA TRP A 171 2.95 -3.65 -16.54
C TRP A 171 3.15 -2.16 -16.69
N GLY A 172 4.25 -1.76 -17.31
CA GLY A 172 4.47 -0.41 -17.80
C GLY A 172 5.29 -0.42 -19.09
N ALA A 173 5.40 0.76 -19.70
CA ALA A 173 6.25 0.98 -20.86
C ALA A 173 6.90 2.36 -20.77
N THR A 174 8.12 2.45 -21.30
CA THR A 174 8.87 3.70 -21.42
C THR A 174 9.18 3.97 -22.88
N VAL A 175 9.08 5.22 -23.32
CA VAL A 175 9.55 5.65 -24.65
C VAL A 175 10.06 7.07 -24.56
N GLY A 176 11.28 7.31 -25.06
CA GLY A 176 11.98 8.58 -24.90
C GLY A 176 12.11 8.97 -23.43
N GLY A 177 11.47 10.08 -23.02
CA GLY A 177 11.46 10.56 -21.64
C GLY A 177 10.29 10.04 -20.78
N THR A 178 9.18 9.63 -21.39
CA THR A 178 7.94 9.27 -20.69
C THR A 178 7.91 7.80 -20.29
N THR A 179 7.58 7.53 -19.02
CA THR A 179 7.22 6.21 -18.49
C THR A 179 5.76 6.23 -18.04
N GLU A 180 4.94 5.29 -18.52
CA GLU A 180 3.61 5.03 -17.94
C GLU A 180 3.55 3.63 -17.35
N LEU A 181 2.99 3.51 -16.15
CA LEU A 181 2.51 2.25 -15.61
C LEU A 181 1.03 2.09 -15.98
N PHE A 182 0.61 0.86 -16.25
CA PHE A 182 -0.78 0.53 -16.53
C PHE A 182 -1.53 0.30 -15.21
N THR A 183 -2.50 -0.61 -15.16
CA THR A 183 -3.15 -0.97 -13.89
C THR A 183 -2.14 -1.68 -12.97
N THR A 184 -1.80 -1.04 -11.85
CA THR A 184 -0.99 -1.62 -10.75
C THR A 184 -1.86 -2.24 -9.66
N ALA A 185 -1.28 -3.10 -8.83
CA ALA A 185 -1.94 -3.77 -7.73
C ALA A 185 -2.41 -2.79 -6.64
N SER A 186 -3.66 -2.95 -6.19
CA SER A 186 -4.26 -2.13 -5.13
C SER A 186 -4.20 -2.86 -3.78
N VAL A 187 -3.02 -2.87 -3.15
CA VAL A 187 -2.74 -3.63 -1.92
C VAL A 187 -3.36 -2.98 -0.66
N PRO A 188 -4.10 -3.72 0.20
CA PRO A 188 -4.76 -3.16 1.40
C PRO A 188 -3.86 -2.74 2.58
N VAL A 189 -3.12 -1.63 2.46
CA VAL A 189 -2.18 -1.14 3.51
C VAL A 189 -2.86 -0.72 4.82
N MET A 190 -3.97 0.04 4.74
CA MET A 190 -4.56 0.72 5.91
C MET A 190 -5.14 -0.20 7.00
N THR A 191 -5.42 -1.46 6.68
CA THR A 191 -6.20 -2.39 7.53
C THR A 191 -5.54 -2.73 8.87
N ARG A 192 -4.23 -2.49 9.02
CA ARG A 192 -3.45 -2.80 10.23
C ARG A 192 -3.18 -1.60 11.14
N LEU A 193 -3.54 -0.38 10.74
CA LEU A 193 -3.34 0.83 11.54
C LEU A 193 -4.26 0.83 12.77
N ARG A 194 -3.74 1.21 13.95
CA ARG A 194 -4.52 1.32 15.18
C ARG A 194 -5.15 2.71 15.25
N GLN A 195 -5.74 3.07 16.40
CA GLN A 195 -6.42 4.35 16.56
C GLN A 195 -5.47 5.57 16.48
N PRO A 196 -4.28 5.58 17.12
CA PRO A 196 -3.40 6.74 17.08
C PRO A 196 -2.88 7.07 15.68
N GLU A 197 -2.50 6.06 14.88
CA GLU A 197 -1.99 6.28 13.53
C GLU A 197 -3.11 6.77 12.60
N ARG A 198 -4.36 6.31 12.80
CA ARG A 198 -5.51 6.83 12.07
C ARG A 198 -5.84 8.28 12.44
N GLN A 199 -5.67 8.69 13.71
CA GLN A 199 -5.86 10.10 14.13
C GLN A 199 -4.87 11.06 13.47
N ILE A 200 -3.63 10.61 13.19
CA ILE A 200 -2.66 11.39 12.41
C ILE A 200 -3.14 11.55 10.97
N LEU A 201 -3.62 10.47 10.33
CA LEU A 201 -4.17 10.52 8.97
C LEU A 201 -5.45 11.35 8.89
N ASP A 202 -6.30 11.33 9.92
CA ASP A 202 -7.48 12.20 10.03
C ASP A 202 -7.06 13.67 10.07
N THR A 203 -6.06 14.02 10.89
CA THR A 203 -5.55 15.40 10.99
C THR A 203 -5.01 15.92 9.63
N LEU A 204 -4.43 15.05 8.80
CA LEU A 204 -3.97 15.40 7.44
C LEU A 204 -5.12 15.58 6.43
N VAL A 205 -6.27 14.96 6.67
CA VAL A 205 -7.48 15.16 5.85
C VAL A 205 -8.23 16.42 6.30
N ASP A 206 -8.43 16.58 7.61
CA ASP A 206 -9.15 17.71 8.22
C ASP A 206 -8.43 19.05 7.97
N SER A 207 -7.09 19.04 7.83
CA SER A 207 -6.28 20.21 7.45
C SER A 207 -6.18 20.45 5.94
N GLY A 208 -6.81 19.61 5.11
CA GLY A 208 -6.82 19.76 3.64
C GLY A 208 -5.52 19.38 2.94
N VAL A 209 -4.51 18.85 3.65
CA VAL A 209 -3.25 18.36 3.06
C VAL A 209 -3.49 17.14 2.16
N ALA A 210 -4.55 16.37 2.41
CA ALA A 210 -4.91 15.19 1.65
C ALA A 210 -6.44 15.04 1.49
N ARG A 211 -6.88 14.48 0.36
CA ARG A 211 -8.33 14.34 0.05
C ARG A 211 -8.96 13.07 0.64
N SER A 212 -8.16 12.18 1.19
CA SER A 212 -8.60 10.96 1.88
C SER A 212 -7.47 10.41 2.76
N ARG A 213 -7.79 9.49 3.69
CA ARG A 213 -6.77 8.83 4.53
C ARG A 213 -5.72 8.04 3.72
N SER A 214 -6.09 7.53 2.54
CA SER A 214 -5.14 6.86 1.63
C SER A 214 -4.18 7.86 0.97
N ASP A 215 -4.73 9.00 0.52
CA ASP A 215 -3.99 10.14 -0.05
C ASP A 215 -3.02 10.71 1.01
N ALA A 216 -3.45 10.79 2.28
CA ALA A 216 -2.65 11.20 3.43
C ALA A 216 -1.50 10.22 3.75
N LEU A 217 -1.74 8.92 3.62
CA LEU A 217 -0.71 7.89 3.82
C LEU A 217 0.34 7.95 2.70
N VAL A 218 -0.08 8.15 1.45
CA VAL A 218 0.84 8.37 0.31
C VAL A 218 1.68 9.65 0.51
N TRP A 219 1.06 10.74 0.98
CA TRP A 219 1.78 11.97 1.33
C TRP A 219 2.83 11.74 2.42
N ALA A 220 2.47 11.06 3.51
CA ALA A 220 3.39 10.76 4.61
C ALA A 220 4.56 9.86 4.18
N ILE A 221 4.31 8.87 3.30
CA ILE A 221 5.36 8.00 2.75
C ILE A 221 6.32 8.80 1.85
N ARG A 222 5.80 9.73 1.02
CA ARG A 222 6.63 10.61 0.18
C ARG A 222 7.55 11.50 1.03
N LEU A 223 6.99 12.19 2.03
CA LEU A 223 7.75 13.04 2.96
C LEU A 223 8.87 12.27 3.68
N VAL A 224 8.62 11.02 4.10
CA VAL A 224 9.66 10.16 4.68
C VAL A 224 10.69 9.77 3.62
N GLY A 225 10.29 9.46 2.40
CA GLY A 225 11.18 9.16 1.28
C GLY A 225 12.15 10.32 0.99
N ASP A 226 11.63 11.54 0.85
CA ASP A 226 12.40 12.76 0.57
C ASP A 226 13.46 13.07 1.64
N HIS A 227 13.25 12.60 2.87
CA HIS A 227 14.16 12.78 4.00
C HIS A 227 15.04 11.55 4.31
N ALA A 228 14.77 10.39 3.72
CA ALA A 228 15.43 9.12 4.07
C ALA A 228 16.06 8.36 2.89
N GLN A 229 15.95 8.86 1.66
CA GLN A 229 16.32 8.12 0.44
C GLN A 229 17.75 7.55 0.45
N GLU A 230 18.74 8.27 0.98
CA GLU A 230 20.13 7.78 1.07
C GLU A 230 20.23 6.54 1.96
N TRP A 231 19.71 6.62 3.19
CA TRP A 231 19.69 5.50 4.14
C TRP A 231 18.84 4.32 3.65
N LEU A 232 17.71 4.60 3.00
CA LEU A 232 16.88 3.58 2.36
C LEU A 232 17.60 2.92 1.17
N GLY A 233 18.44 3.65 0.44
CA GLY A 233 19.35 3.11 -0.59
C GLY A 233 20.34 2.12 0.01
N GLN A 234 21.12 2.57 1.00
CA GLN A 234 22.11 1.73 1.72
C GLN A 234 21.47 0.46 2.31
N LEU A 235 20.26 0.55 2.86
CA LEU A 235 19.52 -0.59 3.40
C LEU A 235 19.09 -1.59 2.30
N ARG A 236 18.63 -1.12 1.14
CA ARG A 236 18.29 -1.98 -0.02
C ARG A 236 19.51 -2.69 -0.58
N GLU A 237 20.64 -1.99 -0.68
CA GLU A 237 21.92 -2.54 -1.15
C GLU A 237 22.41 -3.66 -0.23
N ALA A 238 22.45 -3.40 1.09
CA ALA A 238 22.83 -4.40 2.09
C ALA A 238 21.91 -5.63 2.08
N MET A 239 20.59 -5.45 1.90
CA MET A 239 19.63 -6.55 1.78
C MET A 239 19.79 -7.35 0.47
N SER A 240 20.17 -6.70 -0.63
CA SER A 240 20.46 -7.37 -1.90
C SER A 240 21.71 -8.25 -1.79
N GLU A 241 22.76 -7.76 -1.13
CA GLU A 241 23.97 -8.55 -0.84
C GLU A 241 23.67 -9.75 0.07
N VAL A 242 22.85 -9.57 1.11
CA VAL A 242 22.39 -10.68 1.97
C VAL A 242 21.61 -11.74 1.18
N ASN A 243 20.78 -11.35 0.21
CA ASN A 243 20.07 -12.30 -0.65
C ASN A 243 21.03 -13.00 -1.63
N ARG A 244 21.95 -12.27 -2.26
CA ARG A 244 23.01 -12.84 -3.12
C ARG A 244 23.86 -13.89 -2.39
N LEU A 245 24.13 -13.69 -1.10
CA LEU A 245 24.85 -14.64 -0.24
C LEU A 245 24.00 -15.84 0.20
N ARG A 246 22.66 -15.73 0.20
CA ARG A 246 21.76 -16.89 0.38
C ARG A 246 21.70 -17.74 -0.88
N ASP A 247 21.55 -17.11 -2.04
CA ASP A 247 21.52 -17.79 -3.36
C ASP A 247 22.86 -18.49 -3.69
N GLN A 248 23.95 -18.08 -3.05
CA GLN A 248 25.28 -18.71 -3.13
C GLN A 248 25.62 -19.60 -1.93
N GLY A 249 24.69 -19.80 -1.00
CA GLY A 249 24.86 -20.70 0.14
C GLY A 249 24.91 -22.17 -0.30
N PRO A 250 25.64 -23.05 0.42
CA PRO A 250 25.55 -24.48 0.18
C PRO A 250 24.14 -24.97 0.50
N ASP A 251 23.57 -25.77 -0.40
CA ASP A 251 22.24 -26.37 -0.22
C ASP A 251 22.27 -27.41 0.91
N LEU A 252 21.65 -27.09 2.04
CA LEU A 252 21.60 -27.92 3.25
C LEU A 252 20.30 -28.73 3.31
N GLY A 253 20.20 -29.71 2.39
CA GLY A 253 19.16 -30.74 2.37
C GLY A 253 19.33 -31.83 3.43
#